data_AF-A0A921AUS7-F1
#
_entry.id   AF-A0A921AUS7-F1
#
_cell.length_a   1.000
_cell.length_b   1.000
_cell.length_c   1.000
_cell.angle_alpha   90.00
_cell.angle_beta   90.00
_cell.angle_gamma   90.00
#
_symmetry.space_group_name_H-M   'P 1'
#
loop_
_entity.id
_entity.type
_entity.pdbx_description
1 polymer ?
#
loop_
_entity_poly.entity_id
_entity_poly.type
_entity_poly.pdbx_seq_one_letter_code
_entity_poly.pdbx_strand_id
1 'polypeptide(L)'
;MNRVVRTSGALLLSFSLVMPLGGCANIQNDGTRTKTEGTLVGAGAGAGLGALLGLAIGQNTEGTLIGAGLGALLGGLSGFLVGNHVADQKAKYASEEAWLDACIDDSRKNNKELAEYNRELGKEIAAMDKKSRTLAAEYKQKKQKKSTLLAEKKSVDSQRKELEKSIASLEKRLSKDKDVAKEARGGGNNKEAAAMDKEIAKLEKQIAQMKEYNRKLASISVRMAV
;
A
#
# COMPACT_ATOMS: atom_id res chain seq x y z
N MET A 1 66.00 -3.40 -9.96
CA MET A 1 65.42 -4.07 -8.76
C MET A 1 64.74 -2.97 -7.95
N ASN A 2 63.48 -2.98 -7.52
CA ASN A 2 62.44 -4.00 -7.45
C ASN A 2 61.03 -3.34 -7.35
N ARG A 3 60.00 -4.17 -7.51
CA ARG A 3 58.55 -3.94 -7.77
C ARG A 3 57.68 -3.28 -6.67
N VAL A 4 56.59 -2.65 -7.14
CA VAL A 4 55.13 -2.77 -6.78
C VAL A 4 54.74 -2.99 -5.31
N VAL A 5 53.82 -2.17 -4.75
CA VAL A 5 52.55 -2.60 -4.11
C VAL A 5 51.48 -1.50 -4.17
N ARG A 6 50.28 -1.93 -4.56
CA ARG A 6 48.98 -1.26 -4.64
C ARG A 6 48.19 -1.65 -3.40
N THR A 7 47.66 -0.71 -2.61
CA THR A 7 46.63 -1.00 -1.60
C THR A 7 45.59 0.11 -1.48
N SER A 8 44.36 -0.36 -1.59
CA SER A 8 43.06 0.29 -1.50
C SER A 8 42.90 1.23 -0.30
N GLY A 9 42.70 2.52 -0.59
CA GLY A 9 42.25 3.50 0.39
C GLY A 9 40.75 3.42 0.58
N ALA A 10 40.33 2.75 1.65
CA ALA A 10 38.99 2.82 2.20
C ALA A 10 38.68 4.28 2.59
N LEU A 11 37.83 4.95 1.81
CA LEU A 11 37.36 6.30 2.12
C LEU A 11 36.00 6.22 2.81
N LEU A 12 36.06 6.11 4.14
CA LEU A 12 35.21 6.79 5.13
C LEU A 12 33.74 7.07 4.72
N LEU A 13 32.88 6.08 4.99
CA LEU A 13 31.43 6.21 4.97
C LEU A 13 30.95 6.52 6.41
N SER A 14 31.19 7.76 6.84
CA SER A 14 30.67 8.33 8.08
C SER A 14 29.85 9.57 7.76
N PHE A 15 28.58 9.36 7.37
CA PHE A 15 27.57 10.41 7.45
C PHE A 15 26.30 9.80 8.02
N SER A 16 26.19 9.99 9.33
CA SER A 16 25.04 9.88 10.21
C SER A 16 23.68 9.75 9.51
N LEU A 17 23.19 8.51 9.39
CA LEU A 17 21.76 8.23 9.23
C LEU A 17 21.20 7.78 10.58
N VAL A 18 21.06 8.75 11.49
CA VAL A 18 20.15 8.62 12.64
C VAL A 18 19.13 9.74 12.49
N MET A 19 18.11 9.48 11.67
CA MET A 19 16.82 10.10 11.93
C MET A 19 16.18 9.26 13.03
N PRO A 20 16.01 9.78 14.26
CA PRO A 20 15.10 9.15 15.18
C PRO A 20 13.70 9.22 14.55
N LEU A 21 13.10 8.06 14.30
CA LEU A 21 11.66 7.94 14.13
C LEU A 21 11.02 8.43 15.44
N GLY A 22 10.83 9.75 15.54
CA GLY A 22 10.06 10.40 16.57
C GLY A 22 8.63 9.94 16.46
N GLY A 23 8.31 8.88 17.19
CA GLY A 23 6.99 8.28 17.28
C GLY A 23 6.86 7.46 18.55
N CYS A 24 7.43 7.93 19.66
CA CYS A 24 6.99 7.50 20.98
C CYS A 24 5.55 7.99 21.18
N ALA A 25 4.57 7.24 20.67
CA ALA A 25 3.20 7.33 21.13
C ALA A 25 2.96 6.14 22.06
N ASN A 26 2.97 6.45 23.35
CA ASN A 26 2.41 5.65 24.44
C ASN A 26 0.93 5.35 24.12
N ILE A 27 0.63 4.21 23.49
CA ILE A 27 -0.76 3.79 23.16
C ILE A 27 -1.16 2.64 24.09
N GLN A 28 -1.89 2.98 25.15
CA GLN A 28 -2.53 2.05 26.09
C GLN A 28 -3.88 1.56 25.51
N ASN A 29 -3.88 0.79 24.41
CA ASN A 29 -5.08 0.06 23.96
C ASN A 29 -4.72 -1.05 22.96
N ASP A 30 -4.92 -2.33 23.31
CA ASP A 30 -4.46 -3.51 22.55
C ASP A 30 -4.98 -3.55 21.09
N GLY A 31 -6.24 -3.16 20.87
CA GLY A 31 -6.83 -3.16 19.52
C GLY A 31 -6.26 -2.06 18.61
N THR A 32 -5.85 -0.94 19.19
CA THR A 32 -5.22 0.18 18.44
C THR A 32 -3.74 -0.12 18.19
N ARG A 33 -3.10 -0.85 19.11
CA ARG A 33 -1.71 -1.30 19.02
C ARG A 33 -1.51 -2.22 17.82
N THR A 34 -2.32 -3.26 17.62
CA THR A 34 -2.14 -4.18 16.47
C THR A 34 -2.35 -3.50 15.13
N LYS A 35 -3.33 -2.58 15.00
CA LYS A 35 -3.55 -1.82 13.75
C LYS A 35 -2.39 -0.86 13.47
N THR A 36 -1.91 -0.15 14.49
CA THR A 36 -0.82 0.82 14.37
C THR A 36 0.50 0.11 14.11
N GLU A 37 0.81 -0.97 14.83
CA GLU A 37 2.00 -1.78 14.61
C GLU A 37 1.96 -2.47 13.25
N GLY A 38 0.83 -3.06 12.84
CA GLY A 38 0.68 -3.70 11.52
C GLY A 38 0.81 -2.71 10.36
N THR A 39 0.22 -1.52 10.50
CA THR A 39 0.32 -0.44 9.50
C THR A 39 1.72 0.16 9.48
N LEU A 40 2.36 0.37 10.63
CA LEU A 40 3.70 0.96 10.71
C LEU A 40 4.79 -0.02 10.26
N VAL A 41 4.67 -1.30 10.61
CA VAL A 41 5.56 -2.36 10.14
C VAL A 41 5.32 -2.59 8.65
N GLY A 42 4.06 -2.66 8.20
CA GLY A 42 3.70 -2.82 6.80
C GLY A 42 4.18 -1.64 5.94
N ALA A 43 3.93 -0.41 6.37
CA ALA A 43 4.39 0.79 5.70
C ALA A 43 5.92 0.94 5.77
N GLY A 44 6.55 0.65 6.90
CA GLY A 44 8.01 0.72 7.06
C GLY A 44 8.74 -0.33 6.23
N ALA A 45 8.27 -1.58 6.24
CA ALA A 45 8.80 -2.65 5.41
C ALA A 45 8.52 -2.40 3.92
N GLY A 46 7.31 -1.94 3.59
CA GLY A 46 6.91 -1.56 2.24
C GLY A 46 7.73 -0.38 1.70
N ALA A 47 7.98 0.64 2.53
CA ALA A 47 8.83 1.78 2.23
C ALA A 47 10.28 1.36 2.03
N GLY A 48 10.81 0.53 2.93
CA GLY A 48 12.18 0.03 2.85
C GLY A 48 12.42 -0.81 1.60
N LEU A 49 11.51 -1.73 1.30
CA LEU A 49 11.54 -2.51 0.06
C LEU A 49 11.41 -1.59 -1.15
N GLY A 50 10.44 -0.67 -1.15
CA GLY A 50 10.23 0.31 -2.20
C GLY A 50 11.42 1.24 -2.44
N ALA A 51 12.11 1.66 -1.37
CA ALA A 51 13.28 2.53 -1.39
C ALA A 51 14.53 1.83 -1.93
N LEU A 52 14.82 0.62 -1.44
CA LEU A 52 15.93 -0.19 -1.94
C LEU A 52 15.77 -0.51 -3.42
N LEU A 53 14.52 -0.73 -3.85
CA LEU A 53 14.18 -0.91 -5.24
C LEU A 53 14.32 0.40 -6.04
N GLY A 54 13.87 1.55 -5.49
CA GLY A 54 14.02 2.88 -6.09
C GLY A 54 15.46 3.38 -6.23
N LEU A 55 16.37 2.96 -5.33
CA LEU A 55 17.81 3.18 -5.44
C LEU A 55 18.41 2.44 -6.64
N ALA A 56 17.95 1.21 -6.90
CA ALA A 56 18.37 0.44 -8.06
C ALA A 56 17.85 1.03 -9.39
N ILE A 57 16.74 1.78 -9.36
CA ILE A 57 16.00 2.30 -10.53
C ILE A 57 16.68 3.48 -11.23
N GLY A 58 17.44 4.32 -10.52
CA GLY A 58 18.00 5.51 -11.16
C GLY A 58 19.26 6.09 -10.54
N GLN A 59 19.78 5.51 -9.46
CA GLN A 59 20.80 6.15 -8.60
C GLN A 59 20.44 7.60 -8.21
N ASN A 60 19.15 7.95 -8.29
CA ASN A 60 18.63 9.29 -8.14
C ASN A 60 17.59 9.27 -7.02
N THR A 61 17.71 10.22 -6.09
CA THR A 61 16.88 10.38 -4.90
C THR A 61 15.38 10.36 -5.21
N GLU A 62 14.99 10.87 -6.37
CA GLU A 62 13.60 10.96 -6.79
C GLU A 62 12.99 9.58 -7.11
N GLY A 63 13.77 8.62 -7.64
CA GLY A 63 13.31 7.26 -7.92
C GLY A 63 13.14 6.44 -6.64
N THR A 64 14.08 6.62 -5.71
CA THR A 64 14.01 6.12 -4.33
C THR A 64 12.75 6.59 -3.63
N LEU A 65 12.42 7.87 -3.72
CA LEU A 65 11.28 8.45 -3.02
C LEU A 65 9.93 7.93 -3.55
N ILE A 66 9.76 7.83 -4.87
CA ILE A 66 8.53 7.28 -5.47
C ILE A 66 8.38 5.79 -5.17
N GLY A 67 9.47 5.03 -5.28
CA GLY A 67 9.47 3.60 -4.94
C GLY A 67 9.11 3.38 -3.48
N ALA A 68 9.72 4.16 -2.58
CA ALA A 68 9.45 4.14 -1.14
C ALA A 68 8.01 4.56 -0.83
N GLY A 69 7.52 5.66 -1.42
CA GLY A 69 6.16 6.17 -1.22
C GLY A 69 5.11 5.14 -1.66
N LEU A 70 5.23 4.62 -2.88
CA LEU A 70 4.32 3.58 -3.37
C LEU A 70 4.38 2.30 -2.53
N GLY A 71 5.58 1.87 -2.12
CA GLY A 71 5.77 0.71 -1.25
C GLY A 71 5.19 0.92 0.15
N ALA A 72 5.38 2.11 0.73
CA ALA A 72 4.84 2.49 2.03
C ALA A 72 3.32 2.49 2.02
N LEU A 73 2.73 3.05 0.96
CA LEU A 73 1.29 3.02 0.76
C LEU A 73 0.81 1.56 0.71
N LEU A 74 1.34 0.76 -0.22
CA LEU A 74 0.85 -0.62 -0.44
C LEU A 74 1.02 -1.50 0.79
N GLY A 75 2.14 -1.39 1.50
CA GLY A 75 2.38 -2.13 2.74
C GLY A 75 1.57 -1.61 3.92
N GLY A 76 1.30 -0.29 3.99
CA GLY A 76 0.45 0.30 5.02
C GLY A 76 -1.00 -0.14 4.88
N LEU A 77 -1.53 -0.20 3.65
CA LEU A 77 -2.91 -0.62 3.39
C LEU A 77 -3.13 -2.09 3.76
N SER A 78 -2.19 -2.98 3.43
CA SER A 78 -2.34 -4.40 3.77
C SER A 78 -2.33 -4.63 5.29
N GLY A 79 -1.54 -3.85 6.06
CA GLY A 79 -1.59 -3.85 7.52
C GLY A 79 -2.91 -3.33 8.10
N PHE A 80 -3.46 -2.27 7.51
CA PHE A 80 -4.74 -1.68 7.93
C PHE A 80 -5.93 -2.64 7.73
N LEU A 81 -5.96 -3.35 6.61
CA LEU A 81 -7.08 -4.25 6.24
C LEU A 81 -7.15 -5.54 7.07
N VAL A 82 -6.03 -5.97 7.64
CA VAL A 82 -5.97 -7.19 8.47
C VAL A 82 -6.49 -6.94 9.89
N GLY A 83 -6.56 -5.68 10.32
CA GLY A 83 -6.88 -5.30 11.70
C GLY A 83 -8.38 -5.27 12.03
N ASN A 84 -8.84 -6.23 12.83
CA ASN A 84 -10.09 -6.27 13.62
C ASN A 84 -11.36 -5.80 12.89
N HIS A 85 -12.15 -6.74 12.37
CA HIS A 85 -13.46 -6.49 11.77
C HIS A 85 -14.54 -6.39 12.85
N VAL A 86 -15.30 -5.30 12.86
CA VAL A 86 -16.46 -5.13 13.77
C VAL A 86 -17.55 -6.16 13.47
N ALA A 87 -17.72 -6.52 12.19
CA ALA A 87 -18.65 -7.56 11.76
C ALA A 87 -18.44 -8.91 12.50
N ASP A 88 -17.20 -9.26 12.84
CA ASP A 88 -16.88 -10.53 13.52
C ASP A 88 -17.16 -10.48 15.04
N GLN A 89 -17.51 -9.31 15.58
CA GLN A 89 -17.63 -9.05 17.02
C GLN A 89 -19.07 -8.84 17.47
N LYS A 90 -20.06 -9.40 16.76
CA LYS A 90 -21.48 -9.26 17.07
C LYS A 90 -21.82 -9.55 18.54
N ALA A 91 -21.20 -10.56 19.12
CA ALA A 91 -21.41 -10.96 20.52
C ALA A 91 -21.00 -9.91 21.58
N LYS A 92 -20.26 -8.86 21.21
CA LYS A 92 -19.81 -7.80 22.12
C LYS A 92 -20.82 -6.66 22.29
N TYR A 93 -21.91 -6.66 21.52
CA TYR A 93 -22.88 -5.58 21.48
C TYR A 93 -24.15 -5.95 22.26
N ALA A 94 -24.75 -4.94 22.90
CA ALA A 94 -25.96 -5.11 23.70
C ALA A 94 -27.23 -5.33 22.86
N SER A 95 -27.23 -4.86 21.60
CA SER A 95 -28.33 -5.03 20.67
C SER A 95 -27.81 -5.17 19.23
N GLU A 96 -28.66 -5.69 18.35
CA GLU A 96 -28.35 -5.82 16.93
C GLU A 96 -28.20 -4.45 16.26
N GLU A 97 -29.07 -3.49 16.58
CA GLU A 97 -28.97 -2.11 16.08
C GLU A 97 -27.63 -1.46 16.46
N ALA A 98 -27.18 -1.62 17.72
CA ALA A 98 -25.89 -1.09 18.16
C ALA A 98 -24.70 -1.75 17.43
N TRP A 99 -24.81 -3.03 17.10
CA TRP A 99 -23.80 -3.72 16.30
C TRP A 99 -23.81 -3.24 14.83
N LEU A 100 -24.99 -3.06 14.24
CA LEU A 100 -25.16 -2.56 12.87
C LEU A 100 -24.60 -1.14 12.73
N ASP A 101 -24.93 -0.26 13.67
CA ASP A 101 -24.38 1.10 13.72
C ASP A 101 -22.86 1.10 13.81
N ALA A 102 -22.29 0.23 14.65
CA ALA A 102 -20.84 0.10 14.75
C ALA A 102 -20.20 -0.45 13.47
N CYS A 103 -20.87 -1.37 12.77
CA CYS A 103 -20.42 -1.86 11.46
C CYS A 103 -20.46 -0.77 10.40
N ILE A 104 -21.53 0.04 10.38
CA ILE A 104 -21.69 1.17 9.46
C ILE A 104 -20.60 2.22 9.71
N ASP A 105 -20.33 2.56 10.96
CA ASP A 105 -19.31 3.53 11.33
C ASP A 105 -17.89 3.02 11.03
N ASP A 106 -17.63 1.72 11.25
CA ASP A 106 -16.39 1.09 10.79
C ASP A 106 -16.26 1.21 9.27
N SER A 107 -17.30 0.89 8.48
CA SER A 107 -17.25 1.03 7.02
C SER A 107 -17.13 2.46 6.54
N ARG A 108 -17.76 3.44 7.18
CA ARG A 108 -17.57 4.86 6.88
C ARG A 108 -16.12 5.28 7.10
N LYS A 109 -15.52 4.88 8.22
CA LYS A 109 -14.13 5.18 8.56
C LYS A 109 -13.17 4.55 7.55
N ASN A 110 -13.30 3.25 7.31
CA ASN A 110 -12.47 2.53 6.34
C ASN A 110 -12.63 3.10 4.93
N ASN A 111 -13.84 3.42 4.48
CA ASN A 111 -14.07 4.05 3.18
C ASN A 111 -13.41 5.44 3.08
N LYS A 112 -13.45 6.25 4.15
CA LYS A 112 -12.79 7.55 4.16
C LYS A 112 -11.27 7.40 4.02
N GLU A 113 -10.67 6.55 4.84
CA GLU A 113 -9.23 6.30 4.83
C GLU A 113 -8.78 5.69 3.48
N LEU A 114 -9.56 4.74 2.94
CA LEU A 114 -9.29 4.15 1.63
C LEU A 114 -9.42 5.17 0.48
N ALA A 115 -10.27 6.19 0.61
CA ALA A 115 -10.39 7.24 -0.41
C ALA A 115 -9.13 8.11 -0.46
N GLU A 116 -8.60 8.48 0.71
CA GLU A 116 -7.35 9.21 0.83
C GLU A 116 -6.18 8.38 0.30
N TYR A 117 -6.16 7.10 0.67
CA TYR A 117 -5.20 6.13 0.17
C TYR A 117 -5.23 6.00 -1.35
N ASN A 118 -6.40 5.81 -1.95
CA ASN A 118 -6.56 5.70 -3.41
C ASN A 118 -6.11 6.95 -4.16
N ARG A 119 -6.32 8.13 -3.56
CA ARG A 119 -5.86 9.39 -4.13
C ARG A 119 -4.33 9.44 -4.15
N GLU A 120 -3.67 9.06 -3.07
CA GLU A 120 -2.21 9.10 -2.98
C GLU A 120 -1.57 8.00 -3.85
N LEU A 121 -2.13 6.79 -3.80
CA LEU A 121 -1.72 5.68 -4.65
C LEU A 121 -1.79 6.05 -6.14
N GLY A 122 -2.86 6.74 -6.56
CA GLY A 122 -3.01 7.22 -7.93
C GLY A 122 -1.92 8.20 -8.36
N LYS A 123 -1.50 9.11 -7.48
CA LYS A 123 -0.41 10.07 -7.75
C LYS A 123 0.93 9.36 -7.93
N GLU A 124 1.25 8.45 -7.01
CA GLU A 124 2.52 7.70 -7.05
C GLU A 124 2.61 6.83 -8.31
N ILE A 125 1.51 6.17 -8.70
CA ILE A 125 1.45 5.38 -9.94
C ILE A 125 1.60 6.27 -11.18
N ALA A 126 1.00 7.46 -11.19
CA ALA A 126 1.17 8.40 -12.31
C ALA A 126 2.62 8.91 -12.42
N ALA A 127 3.26 9.20 -11.28
CA ALA A 127 4.66 9.61 -11.23
C ALA A 127 5.58 8.47 -11.70
N MET A 128 5.31 7.24 -11.28
CA MET A 128 5.99 6.03 -11.73
C MET A 128 5.78 5.75 -13.23
N ASP A 129 4.57 5.98 -13.76
CA ASP A 129 4.29 5.86 -15.19
C ASP A 129 5.16 6.82 -16.01
N LYS A 130 5.26 8.08 -15.58
CA LYS A 130 6.11 9.09 -16.23
C LYS A 130 7.58 8.71 -16.19
N LYS A 131 8.08 8.20 -15.06
CA LYS A 131 9.48 7.76 -14.94
C LYS A 131 9.79 6.55 -15.78
N SER A 132 8.97 5.51 -15.73
CA SER A 132 9.20 4.31 -16.54
C SER A 132 9.20 4.60 -18.04
N ARG A 133 8.37 5.54 -18.53
CA ARG A 133 8.45 6.02 -19.92
C ARG A 133 9.78 6.70 -20.23
N THR A 134 10.28 7.53 -19.31
CA THR A 134 11.56 8.24 -19.45
C THR A 134 12.71 7.24 -19.46
N LEU A 135 12.71 6.28 -18.53
CA LEU A 135 13.74 5.25 -18.44
C LEU A 135 13.75 4.34 -19.67
N ALA A 136 12.58 3.95 -20.18
CA ALA A 136 12.48 3.19 -21.42
C ALA A 136 13.05 3.97 -22.63
N ALA A 137 12.89 5.29 -22.68
CA ALA A 137 13.48 6.13 -23.72
C ALA A 137 15.01 6.26 -23.55
N GLU A 138 15.51 6.44 -22.33
CA GLU A 138 16.95 6.51 -22.03
C GLU A 138 17.68 5.18 -22.28
N TYR A 139 17.01 4.05 -22.02
CA TYR A 139 17.51 2.71 -22.35
C TYR A 139 17.75 2.57 -23.87
N LYS A 140 16.81 3.02 -24.70
CA LYS A 140 16.99 3.07 -26.17
C LYS A 140 18.18 3.94 -26.58
N GLN A 141 18.47 4.98 -25.81
CA GLN A 141 19.64 5.84 -26.00
C GLN A 141 20.94 5.25 -25.41
N LYS A 142 20.93 4.01 -24.93
CA LYS A 142 22.06 3.31 -24.27
C LYS A 142 22.62 4.03 -23.04
N LYS A 143 21.84 4.94 -22.43
CA LYS A 143 22.20 5.66 -21.20
C LYS A 143 21.98 4.82 -19.95
N GLN A 144 21.19 3.74 -20.06
CA GLN A 144 20.84 2.85 -18.95
C GLN A 144 21.13 1.39 -19.28
N LYS A 145 21.44 0.61 -18.24
CA LYS A 145 21.74 -0.83 -18.37
C LYS A 145 20.44 -1.65 -18.39
N LYS A 146 20.43 -2.74 -19.16
CA LYS A 146 19.32 -3.71 -19.16
C LYS A 146 19.03 -4.27 -17.78
N SER A 147 20.06 -4.46 -16.94
CA SER A 147 19.92 -4.92 -15.56
C SER A 147 19.06 -3.99 -14.70
N THR A 148 19.14 -2.68 -14.93
CA THR A 148 18.34 -1.66 -14.24
C THR A 148 16.86 -1.80 -14.62
N LEU A 149 16.57 -1.97 -15.91
CA LEU A 149 15.20 -2.17 -16.42
C LEU A 149 14.55 -3.43 -15.83
N LEU A 150 15.30 -4.52 -15.75
CA LEU A 150 14.82 -5.78 -15.17
C LEU A 150 14.62 -5.67 -13.64
N ALA A 151 15.45 -4.91 -12.94
CA ALA A 151 15.26 -4.63 -11.52
C ALA A 151 13.99 -3.79 -11.27
N GLU A 152 13.74 -2.78 -12.11
CA GLU A 152 12.52 -1.96 -12.05
C GLU A 152 11.27 -2.82 -12.31
N LYS A 153 11.30 -3.68 -13.33
CA LYS A 153 10.24 -4.65 -13.60
C LYS A 153 9.94 -5.51 -12.37
N LYS A 154 10.96 -6.07 -11.72
CA LYS A 154 10.78 -6.90 -10.52
C LYS A 154 10.15 -6.12 -9.36
N SER A 155 10.50 -4.83 -9.24
CA SER A 155 9.92 -3.93 -8.24
C SER A 155 8.42 -3.72 -8.48
N VAL A 156 8.07 -3.32 -9.71
CA VAL A 156 6.68 -3.10 -10.10
C VAL A 156 5.87 -4.37 -9.97
N ASP A 157 6.43 -5.53 -10.35
CA ASP A 157 5.76 -6.83 -10.17
C ASP A 157 5.56 -7.17 -8.68
N SER A 158 6.45 -6.76 -7.78
CA SER A 158 6.31 -6.95 -6.33
C SER A 158 5.23 -6.04 -5.74
N GLN A 159 5.21 -4.76 -6.14
CA GLN A 159 4.17 -3.81 -5.75
C GLN A 159 2.79 -4.24 -6.26
N ARG A 160 2.71 -4.78 -7.47
CA ARG A 160 1.47 -5.37 -8.00
C ARG A 160 0.95 -6.51 -7.15
N LYS A 161 1.82 -7.43 -6.73
CA LYS A 161 1.42 -8.53 -5.84
C LYS A 161 0.85 -8.02 -4.52
N GLU A 162 1.45 -6.98 -3.94
CA GLU A 162 0.96 -6.39 -2.69
C GLU A 162 -0.38 -5.64 -2.88
N LEU A 163 -0.53 -4.95 -4.01
CA LEU A 163 -1.80 -4.35 -4.42
C LEU A 163 -2.89 -5.41 -4.63
N GLU A 164 -2.56 -6.53 -5.26
CA GLU A 164 -3.48 -7.67 -5.48
C GLU A 164 -3.95 -8.29 -4.15
N LYS A 165 -3.04 -8.48 -3.19
CA LYS A 165 -3.43 -8.91 -1.83
C LYS A 165 -4.37 -7.91 -1.16
N SER A 166 -4.08 -6.62 -1.29
CA SER A 166 -4.92 -5.57 -0.71
C SER A 166 -6.31 -5.56 -1.35
N ILE A 167 -6.40 -5.71 -2.68
CA ILE A 167 -7.67 -5.85 -3.41
C ILE A 167 -8.44 -7.08 -2.91
N ALA A 168 -7.79 -8.23 -2.77
CA ALA A 168 -8.44 -9.46 -2.29
C ALA A 168 -8.99 -9.31 -0.86
N SER A 169 -8.25 -8.65 0.03
CA SER A 169 -8.71 -8.34 1.39
C SER A 169 -9.91 -7.39 1.40
N LEU A 170 -9.91 -6.37 0.53
CA LEU A 170 -11.04 -5.46 0.36
C LEU A 170 -12.28 -6.17 -0.21
N GLU A 171 -12.10 -7.09 -1.15
CA GLU A 171 -13.19 -7.92 -1.68
C GLU A 171 -13.78 -8.84 -0.62
N LYS A 172 -12.94 -9.38 0.27
CA LYS A 172 -13.42 -10.15 1.44
C LYS A 172 -14.24 -9.27 2.39
N ARG A 173 -13.79 -8.05 2.68
CA ARG A 173 -14.54 -7.07 3.48
C ARG A 173 -15.86 -6.69 2.83
N LEU A 174 -15.84 -6.45 1.52
CA LEU A 174 -17.03 -6.17 0.72
C LEU A 174 -18.06 -7.30 0.83
N SER A 175 -17.62 -8.56 0.80
CA SER A 175 -18.51 -9.72 1.02
C SER A 175 -19.16 -9.67 2.41
N LYS A 176 -18.37 -9.42 3.45
CA LYS A 176 -18.88 -9.32 4.83
C LYS A 176 -19.87 -8.16 4.99
N ASP A 177 -19.58 -6.98 4.44
CA ASP A 177 -20.47 -5.83 4.51
C ASP A 177 -21.81 -6.13 3.80
N LYS A 178 -21.78 -6.87 2.68
CA LYS A 178 -22.99 -7.36 1.99
C LYS A 178 -23.79 -8.33 2.85
N ASP A 179 -23.13 -9.24 3.56
CA ASP A 179 -23.79 -10.16 4.48
C ASP A 179 -24.44 -9.41 5.65
N VAL A 180 -23.73 -8.43 6.24
CA VAL A 180 -24.27 -7.55 7.30
C VAL A 180 -25.49 -6.76 6.79
N ALA A 181 -25.43 -6.19 5.59
CA ALA A 181 -26.57 -5.49 5.00
C ALA A 181 -27.76 -6.43 4.74
N LYS A 182 -27.51 -7.70 4.38
CA LYS A 182 -28.56 -8.70 4.20
C LYS A 182 -29.19 -9.09 5.54
N GLU A 183 -28.38 -9.29 6.56
CA GLU A 183 -28.82 -9.58 7.93
C GLU A 183 -29.65 -8.44 8.51
N ALA A 184 -29.21 -7.19 8.34
CA ALA A 184 -29.96 -6.00 8.72
C ALA A 184 -31.37 -5.97 8.12
N ARG A 185 -31.51 -6.26 6.81
CA ARG A 185 -32.83 -6.35 6.16
C ARG A 185 -33.67 -7.48 6.73
N GLY A 186 -33.08 -8.65 6.96
CA GLY A 186 -33.76 -9.81 7.54
C GLY A 186 -34.29 -9.54 8.95
N GLY A 187 -33.57 -8.73 9.74
CA GLY A 187 -33.96 -8.29 11.08
C GLY A 187 -34.90 -7.08 11.13
N GLY A 188 -35.34 -6.53 9.98
CA GLY A 188 -36.21 -5.36 9.93
C GLY A 188 -35.49 -4.00 10.04
N ASN A 189 -34.16 -3.99 10.17
CA ASN A 189 -33.29 -2.82 10.28
C ASN A 189 -33.01 -2.20 8.90
N ASN A 190 -34.09 -1.73 8.25
CA ASN A 190 -34.04 -1.27 6.85
C ASN A 190 -33.24 0.03 6.67
N LYS A 191 -33.16 0.87 7.70
CA LYS A 191 -32.40 2.14 7.63
C LYS A 191 -30.90 1.86 7.66
N GLU A 192 -30.49 0.96 8.53
CA GLU A 192 -29.13 0.49 8.74
C GLU A 192 -28.65 -0.25 7.49
N ALA A 193 -29.49 -1.13 6.93
CA ALA A 193 -29.23 -1.78 5.65
C ALA A 193 -28.98 -0.77 4.52
N ALA A 194 -29.83 0.24 4.38
CA ALA A 194 -29.68 1.27 3.35
C ALA A 194 -28.44 2.16 3.57
N ALA A 195 -28.06 2.39 4.83
CA ALA A 195 -26.81 3.08 5.16
C ALA A 195 -25.59 2.23 4.81
N MET A 196 -25.62 0.93 5.11
CA MET A 196 -24.56 -0.01 4.76
C MET A 196 -24.42 -0.15 3.24
N ASP A 197 -25.52 -0.20 2.48
CA ASP A 197 -25.50 -0.25 1.01
C ASP A 197 -24.75 0.94 0.38
N LYS A 198 -24.91 2.14 0.95
CA LYS A 198 -24.17 3.33 0.49
C LYS A 198 -22.67 3.17 0.71
N GLU A 199 -22.26 2.57 1.81
CA GLU A 199 -20.85 2.31 2.12
C GLU A 199 -20.28 1.17 1.25
N ILE A 200 -21.06 0.11 1.00
CA ILE A 200 -20.74 -0.96 0.04
C ILE A 200 -20.46 -0.36 -1.35
N ALA A 201 -21.34 0.52 -1.84
CA ALA A 201 -21.17 1.13 -3.16
C ALA A 201 -19.91 2.02 -3.26
N LYS A 202 -19.50 2.67 -2.17
CA LYS A 202 -18.23 3.42 -2.12
C LYS A 202 -17.04 2.47 -2.17
N LEU A 203 -17.07 1.40 -1.38
CA LEU A 203 -16.02 0.39 -1.33
C LEU A 203 -15.83 -0.29 -2.69
N GLU A 204 -16.92 -0.62 -3.40
CA GLU A 204 -16.88 -1.17 -4.76
C GLU A 204 -16.17 -0.24 -5.75
N LYS A 205 -16.48 1.07 -5.70
CA LYS A 205 -15.80 2.06 -6.53
C LYS A 205 -14.31 2.13 -6.23
N GLN A 206 -13.94 2.06 -4.95
CA GLN A 206 -12.54 2.09 -4.53
C GLN A 206 -11.77 0.85 -4.98
N ILE A 207 -12.37 -0.33 -4.86
CA ILE A 207 -11.80 -1.59 -5.37
C ILE A 207 -11.63 -1.51 -6.90
N ALA A 208 -12.61 -0.98 -7.62
CA ALA A 208 -12.53 -0.82 -9.07
C ALA A 208 -11.36 0.11 -9.49
N GLN A 209 -11.15 1.21 -8.77
CA GLN A 209 -10.00 2.10 -8.97
C GLN A 209 -8.67 1.38 -8.71
N MET A 210 -8.57 0.60 -7.63
CA MET A 210 -7.36 -0.18 -7.34
C MET A 210 -7.07 -1.25 -8.41
N LYS A 211 -8.10 -1.87 -8.99
CA LYS A 211 -7.95 -2.77 -10.14
C LYS A 211 -7.45 -2.03 -11.38
N GLU A 212 -7.87 -0.79 -11.61
CA GLU A 212 -7.31 0.06 -12.66
C GLU A 212 -5.83 0.38 -12.41
N TYR A 213 -5.47 0.71 -11.17
CA TYR A 213 -4.08 0.92 -10.75
C TYR A 213 -3.19 -0.31 -10.97
N ASN A 214 -3.68 -1.50 -10.64
CA ASN A 214 -2.95 -2.74 -10.94
C ASN A 214 -2.74 -2.93 -12.44
N ARG A 215 -3.73 -2.62 -13.28
CA ARG A 215 -3.59 -2.64 -14.75
C ARG A 215 -2.55 -1.63 -15.25
N LYS A 216 -2.49 -0.42 -14.68
CA LYS A 216 -1.47 0.59 -15.00
C LYS A 216 -0.07 0.09 -14.64
N LEU A 217 0.11 -0.46 -13.44
CA LEU A 217 1.38 -1.07 -13.02
C LEU A 217 1.77 -2.25 -13.93
N ALA A 218 0.81 -3.06 -14.38
CA ALA A 218 1.07 -4.13 -15.36
C ALA A 218 1.61 -3.57 -16.68
N SER A 219 1.01 -2.48 -17.18
CA SER A 219 1.49 -1.81 -18.39
C SER A 219 2.91 -1.24 -18.22
N ILE A 220 3.21 -0.66 -17.05
CA ILE A 220 4.55 -0.20 -16.69
C ILE A 220 5.54 -1.37 -16.73
N SER A 221 5.20 -2.49 -16.07
CA SER A 221 6.01 -3.71 -16.04
C SER A 221 6.35 -4.26 -17.43
N VAL A 222 5.38 -4.27 -18.36
CA VAL A 222 5.59 -4.73 -19.74
C VAL A 222 6.55 -3.82 -20.51
N ARG A 223 6.45 -2.50 -20.34
CA ARG A 223 7.36 -1.54 -21.01
C ARG A 223 8.83 -1.69 -20.60
N MET A 224 9.10 -2.33 -19.47
CA MET A 224 10.43 -2.50 -18.90
C MET A 224 11.02 -3.90 -19.16
N ALA A 225 10.29 -4.75 -19.90
CA ALA A 225 10.74 -6.09 -20.27
C ALA A 225 11.62 -6.14 -21.54
N VAL A 226 11.84 -4.99 -22.19
CA VAL A 226 12.59 -4.82 -23.45
C VAL A 226 14.11 -4.86 -23.24
#